data_AF-A0A3R9WMD1-F1
#
_entry.id   AF-A0A3R9WMD1-F1
#
_cell.length_a   1.000
_cell.length_b   1.000
_cell.length_c   1.000
_cell.angle_alpha   90.00
_cell.angle_beta   90.00
_cell.angle_gamma   90.00
#
_symmetry.space_group_name_H-M   'P 1'
#
loop_
_entity.id
_entity.type
_entity.pdbx_description
1 polymer ?
#
loop_
_entity_poly.entity_id
_entity_poly.type
_entity_poly.pdbx_seq_one_letter_code
_entity_poly.pdbx_strand_id
1 'polypeptide(L)'
;MNSGLSAAELTLLGLLVEQPRHGYELEGVISERGMRAWTEIGFSSIYYLLTKLRERGLISQAEGSPARGDKRRKVYAATAEGRALCGTAAAEAIAQVHPLFPRVLVGLANQPAVGHERLLAALDERADALAERLAHVRRASAEGRGAPEFVHAIFDYTLSQLTAEQAWLDRYRASLGEARSPGGETPVAPYDVKRELKEFYVPRNTAWAVVDVPEQQFIAVDGTGNPNTAPAYARAVEALYAVAYTLKFAAKAAPGGDFVVAPLEGLWWADRPEAFTARAKDTWKWTMLISMPSWITPEMVEDAGRTALAKKKNPAISQVRHLTLHEGPSAQVLHVGSYDDEAPVLHELHHTYLAAHGLRPSGLHHEIYLSDPRRTVPEKMRTVLRQPVEELGG
;
A
#
# COMPACT_ATOMS: atom_id res chain seq x y z
N MET A 1 25.50 -29.27 -25.87
CA MET A 1 25.40 -29.07 -27.33
C MET A 1 23.92 -28.95 -27.59
N ASN A 2 23.44 -27.77 -27.96
CA ASN A 2 22.02 -27.54 -28.21
C ASN A 2 21.57 -28.47 -29.35
N SER A 3 20.67 -29.40 -29.07
CA SER A 3 20.17 -30.43 -29.99
C SER A 3 19.59 -29.91 -31.32
N GLY A 4 19.35 -28.61 -31.45
CA GLY A 4 19.00 -27.95 -32.73
C GLY A 4 17.62 -28.31 -33.26
N LEU A 5 16.78 -28.96 -32.45
CA LEU A 5 15.36 -29.12 -32.70
C LEU A 5 14.60 -27.99 -32.01
N SER A 6 13.71 -27.33 -32.75
CA SER A 6 12.68 -26.51 -32.12
C SER A 6 11.72 -27.38 -31.31
N ALA A 7 11.02 -26.79 -30.33
CA ALA A 7 10.03 -27.52 -29.54
C ALA A 7 8.99 -28.24 -30.41
N ALA A 8 8.50 -27.59 -31.47
CA ALA A 8 7.53 -28.18 -32.39
C ALA A 8 8.11 -29.35 -33.21
N GLU A 9 9.37 -29.26 -33.66
CA GLU A 9 10.07 -30.38 -34.32
C GLU A 9 10.24 -31.57 -33.38
N LEU A 10 10.67 -31.32 -32.13
CA LEU A 10 10.84 -32.36 -31.12
C LEU A 10 9.52 -33.05 -30.78
N THR A 11 8.44 -32.29 -30.57
CA THR A 11 7.12 -32.86 -30.28
C THR A 11 6.63 -33.74 -31.44
N LEU A 12 6.74 -33.27 -32.69
CA LEU A 12 6.27 -34.03 -33.84
C LEU A 12 7.12 -35.29 -34.09
N LEU A 13 8.45 -35.17 -33.92
CA LEU A 13 9.36 -36.31 -34.03
C LEU A 13 9.05 -37.35 -32.95
N GLY A 14 8.78 -36.93 -31.70
CA GLY A 14 8.39 -37.83 -30.61
C GLY A 14 7.15 -38.68 -30.94
N LEU A 15 6.11 -38.08 -31.53
CA LEU A 15 4.91 -38.82 -31.96
C LEU A 15 5.21 -39.88 -33.04
N LEU A 16 6.23 -39.65 -33.87
CA LEU A 16 6.70 -40.57 -34.90
C LEU A 16 7.71 -41.60 -34.38
N VAL A 17 8.35 -41.34 -33.24
CA VAL A 17 9.15 -42.32 -32.50
C VAL A 17 8.24 -43.34 -31.83
N GLU A 18 7.09 -42.92 -31.30
CA GLU A 18 6.09 -43.84 -30.71
C GLU A 18 5.61 -44.87 -31.75
N GLN A 19 5.21 -44.40 -32.94
CA GLN A 19 4.86 -45.27 -34.06
C GLN A 19 4.83 -44.47 -35.38
N PRO A 20 4.97 -45.14 -36.54
CA PRO A 20 4.73 -44.52 -37.83
C PRO A 20 3.30 -43.98 -37.95
N ARG A 21 3.14 -42.77 -38.48
CA ARG A 21 1.83 -42.10 -38.62
C ARG A 21 1.73 -41.29 -39.91
N HIS A 22 0.52 -41.15 -40.44
CA HIS A 22 0.22 -40.16 -41.47
C HIS A 22 -0.15 -38.79 -40.87
N GLY A 23 -0.15 -37.73 -41.70
CA GLY A 23 -0.43 -36.36 -41.24
C GLY A 23 -1.75 -36.20 -40.46
N TYR A 24 -2.84 -36.80 -40.95
CA TYR A 24 -4.14 -36.75 -40.24
C TYR A 24 -4.18 -37.56 -38.92
N GLU A 25 -3.36 -38.61 -38.77
CA GLU A 25 -3.25 -39.38 -37.53
C GLU A 25 -2.50 -38.57 -36.49
N LEU A 26 -1.45 -37.84 -36.91
CA LEU A 26 -0.77 -36.89 -36.05
C LEU A 26 -1.72 -35.81 -35.57
N GLU A 27 -2.55 -35.26 -36.46
CA GLU A 27 -3.61 -34.32 -36.07
C GLU A 27 -4.59 -34.95 -35.07
N GLY A 28 -5.03 -36.18 -35.34
CA GLY A 28 -5.92 -36.93 -34.45
C GLY A 28 -5.33 -37.06 -33.05
N VAL A 29 -4.08 -37.51 -32.92
CA VAL A 29 -3.39 -37.66 -31.63
C VAL A 29 -3.15 -36.32 -30.94
N ILE A 30 -2.78 -35.27 -31.70
CA ILE A 30 -2.60 -33.92 -31.16
C ILE A 30 -3.91 -33.40 -30.56
N SER A 31 -5.03 -33.65 -31.23
CA SER A 31 -6.36 -33.29 -30.75
C SER A 31 -6.77 -34.13 -29.54
N GLU A 32 -6.65 -35.45 -29.64
CA GLU A 32 -7.07 -36.42 -28.59
C GLU A 32 -6.28 -36.24 -27.29
N ARG A 33 -4.96 -36.02 -27.38
CA ARG A 33 -4.10 -35.77 -26.20
C ARG A 33 -4.11 -34.32 -25.75
N GLY A 34 -4.95 -33.46 -26.36
CA GLY A 34 -5.05 -32.05 -26.02
C GLY A 34 -3.73 -31.29 -26.12
N MET A 35 -2.83 -31.65 -27.05
CA MET A 35 -1.44 -31.15 -27.06
C MET A 35 -1.34 -29.65 -27.29
N ARG A 36 -2.39 -29.02 -27.83
CA ARG A 36 -2.50 -27.56 -28.01
C ARG A 36 -2.72 -26.79 -26.69
N ALA A 37 -3.01 -27.52 -25.62
CA ALA A 37 -3.04 -26.98 -24.27
C ALA A 37 -1.63 -26.62 -23.75
N TRP A 38 -0.57 -27.20 -24.32
CA TRP A 38 0.80 -27.05 -23.82
C TRP A 38 1.87 -26.93 -24.94
N THR A 39 1.47 -26.93 -26.22
CA THR A 39 2.35 -26.63 -27.37
C THR A 39 1.68 -25.68 -28.36
N GLU A 40 2.49 -25.03 -29.20
CA GLU A 40 2.03 -24.14 -30.27
C GLU A 40 1.81 -24.86 -31.62
N ILE A 41 1.56 -26.17 -31.62
CA ILE A 41 1.39 -26.93 -32.87
C ILE A 41 -0.01 -26.71 -33.47
N GLY A 42 -0.08 -25.87 -34.49
CA GLY A 42 -1.25 -25.72 -35.35
C GLY A 42 -1.31 -26.76 -36.48
N PHE A 43 -2.50 -27.05 -37.00
CA PHE A 43 -2.70 -28.00 -38.12
C PHE A 43 -1.77 -27.72 -39.31
N SER A 44 -1.70 -26.46 -39.74
CA SER A 44 -0.86 -26.03 -40.87
C SER A 44 0.63 -26.26 -40.65
N SER A 45 1.08 -26.33 -39.39
CA SER A 45 2.48 -26.54 -39.04
C SER A 45 2.91 -27.99 -39.16
N ILE A 46 2.00 -28.95 -39.04
CA ILE A 46 2.31 -30.40 -39.08
C ILE A 46 3.02 -30.77 -40.39
N TYR A 47 2.43 -30.42 -41.53
CA TYR A 47 3.00 -30.78 -42.84
C TYR A 47 4.30 -30.04 -43.16
N TYR A 48 4.42 -28.80 -42.70
CA TYR A 48 5.65 -28.03 -42.81
C TYR A 48 6.78 -28.70 -42.00
N LEU A 49 6.51 -29.06 -40.75
CA LEU A 49 7.47 -29.73 -39.88
C LEU A 49 7.84 -31.13 -40.38
N LEU A 50 6.88 -31.91 -40.91
CA LEU A 50 7.18 -33.19 -41.56
C LEU A 50 8.15 -33.02 -42.74
N THR A 51 7.96 -31.97 -43.54
CA THR A 51 8.85 -31.67 -44.68
C THR A 51 10.26 -31.35 -44.18
N LYS A 52 10.37 -30.47 -43.17
CA LYS A 52 11.64 -30.06 -42.58
C LYS A 52 12.39 -31.21 -41.90
N LEU A 53 11.70 -32.03 -41.11
CA LEU A 53 12.28 -33.21 -40.46
C LEU A 53 12.79 -34.24 -41.47
N ARG A 54 12.07 -34.40 -42.60
CA ARG A 54 12.48 -35.30 -43.69
C ARG A 54 13.70 -34.77 -44.43
N GLU A 55 13.72 -33.48 -44.76
CA GLU A 55 14.88 -32.84 -45.40
C GLU A 55 16.15 -32.94 -44.54
N ARG A 56 15.97 -32.95 -43.22
CA ARG A 56 17.04 -33.21 -42.25
C ARG A 56 17.39 -34.70 -42.06
N GLY A 57 16.73 -35.62 -42.75
CA GLY A 57 16.97 -37.06 -42.62
C GLY A 57 16.46 -37.71 -41.32
N LEU A 58 15.71 -36.98 -40.49
CA LEU A 58 15.25 -37.46 -39.18
C LEU A 58 14.00 -38.34 -39.28
N ILE A 59 13.26 -38.23 -40.39
CA ILE A 59 12.12 -39.09 -40.70
C ILE A 59 12.21 -39.56 -42.16
N SER A 60 11.63 -40.72 -42.44
CA SER A 60 11.47 -41.28 -43.78
C SER A 60 10.01 -41.63 -44.05
N GLN A 61 9.67 -41.90 -45.32
CA GLN A 61 8.36 -42.45 -45.67
C GLN A 61 8.40 -43.96 -45.42
N ALA A 62 7.42 -44.50 -44.68
CA ALA A 62 7.37 -45.92 -44.36
C ALA A 62 7.10 -46.78 -45.62
N GLU A 63 7.77 -47.92 -45.71
CA GLU A 63 7.59 -48.90 -46.79
C GLU A 63 6.14 -49.42 -46.80
N GLY A 64 5.49 -49.42 -47.97
CA GLY A 64 4.07 -49.82 -48.13
C GLY A 64 3.07 -48.67 -48.32
N SER A 65 3.49 -47.40 -48.35
CA SER A 65 2.62 -46.27 -48.73
C SER A 65 2.11 -46.43 -50.18
N PRO A 66 0.82 -46.16 -50.49
CA PRO A 66 0.27 -46.38 -51.84
C PRO A 66 1.04 -45.60 -52.92
N ALA A 67 1.36 -46.29 -54.01
CA ALA A 67 1.99 -45.68 -55.17
C ALA A 67 1.02 -44.69 -55.85
N ARG A 68 1.52 -43.46 -56.05
CA ARG A 68 1.09 -42.45 -57.03
C ARG A 68 -0.44 -42.29 -57.21
N GLY A 69 -1.04 -41.41 -56.41
CA GLY A 69 -2.37 -40.87 -56.70
C GLY A 69 -3.09 -40.29 -55.49
N ASP A 70 -2.91 -40.87 -54.31
CA ASP A 70 -3.59 -40.41 -53.10
C ASP A 70 -2.61 -39.68 -52.17
N LYS A 71 -2.50 -38.36 -52.33
CA LYS A 71 -1.72 -37.50 -51.44
C LYS A 71 -2.17 -37.62 -49.96
N ARG A 72 -3.29 -38.29 -49.66
CA ARG A 72 -3.93 -38.33 -48.34
C ARG A 72 -3.38 -39.39 -47.38
N ARG A 73 -2.44 -40.25 -47.76
CA ARG A 73 -1.98 -41.39 -46.91
C ARG A 73 -0.45 -41.63 -46.87
N LYS A 74 0.37 -40.58 -46.95
CA LYS A 74 1.82 -40.77 -46.73
C LYS A 74 2.08 -41.01 -45.24
N VAL A 75 2.56 -42.21 -44.91
CA VAL A 75 2.96 -42.59 -43.55
C VAL A 75 4.43 -42.24 -43.36
N TYR A 76 4.73 -41.53 -42.28
CA TYR A 76 6.08 -41.13 -41.89
C TYR A 76 6.56 -41.97 -40.72
N ALA A 77 7.84 -42.29 -40.68
CA ALA A 77 8.49 -43.02 -39.59
C ALA A 77 9.80 -42.32 -39.20
N ALA A 78 10.13 -42.29 -37.91
CA ALA A 78 11.43 -41.80 -37.46
C ALA A 78 12.56 -42.70 -38.00
N THR A 79 13.68 -42.11 -38.42
CA THR A 79 14.91 -42.85 -38.76
C THR A 79 15.66 -43.25 -37.49
N ALA A 80 16.72 -44.05 -37.60
CA ALA A 80 17.58 -44.37 -36.45
C ALA A 80 18.21 -43.09 -35.87
N GLU A 81 18.66 -42.19 -36.75
CA GLU A 81 19.18 -40.88 -36.37
C GLU A 81 18.09 -40.01 -35.72
N GLY A 82 16.88 -39.97 -36.28
CA GLY A 82 15.75 -39.26 -35.69
C GLY A 82 15.40 -39.73 -34.27
N ARG A 83 15.38 -41.06 -34.05
CA ARG A 83 15.16 -41.64 -32.71
C ARG A 83 16.24 -41.21 -31.72
N ALA A 84 17.52 -41.32 -32.09
CA ALA A 84 18.63 -40.97 -31.22
C ALA A 84 18.65 -39.47 -30.87
N LEU A 85 18.40 -38.62 -31.87
CA LEU A 85 18.33 -37.18 -31.67
C LEU A 85 17.11 -36.79 -30.81
N CYS A 86 15.95 -37.40 -31.04
CA CYS A 86 14.75 -37.18 -30.23
C CYS A 86 15.00 -37.50 -28.75
N GLY A 87 15.64 -38.63 -28.45
CA GLY A 87 15.96 -39.02 -27.08
C GLY A 87 16.93 -38.04 -26.41
N THR A 88 18.01 -37.68 -27.10
CA THR A 88 18.99 -36.70 -26.61
C THR A 88 18.35 -35.34 -26.35
N ALA A 89 17.58 -34.84 -27.32
CA ALA A 89 16.90 -33.54 -27.23
C ALA A 89 15.85 -33.51 -26.11
N ALA A 90 15.07 -34.58 -25.94
CA ALA A 90 14.10 -34.69 -24.85
C ALA A 90 14.78 -34.68 -23.47
N ALA A 91 15.86 -35.46 -23.31
CA ALA A 91 16.62 -35.47 -22.06
C ALA A 91 17.25 -34.10 -21.75
N GLU A 92 17.79 -33.42 -22.77
CA GLU A 92 18.34 -32.07 -22.66
C GLU A 92 17.26 -31.07 -22.21
N ALA A 93 16.07 -31.10 -22.84
CA ALA A 93 14.96 -30.21 -22.52
C ALA A 93 14.39 -30.42 -21.10
N ILE A 94 14.45 -31.66 -20.58
CA ILE A 94 14.04 -31.96 -19.20
C ILE A 94 15.09 -31.47 -18.19
N ALA A 95 16.37 -31.65 -18.50
CA ALA A 95 17.47 -31.35 -17.57
C ALA A 95 17.79 -29.85 -17.46
N GLN A 96 17.57 -29.09 -18.53
CA GLN A 96 17.97 -27.68 -18.59
C GLN A 96 16.85 -26.76 -18.10
N VAL A 97 17.20 -25.85 -17.20
CA VAL A 97 16.33 -24.74 -16.81
C VAL A 97 16.45 -23.63 -17.85
N HIS A 98 15.45 -23.51 -18.71
CA HIS A 98 15.36 -22.39 -19.65
C HIS A 98 14.63 -21.21 -19.00
N PRO A 99 15.25 -20.02 -18.91
CA PRO A 99 14.57 -18.85 -18.39
C PRO A 99 13.37 -18.49 -19.26
N LEU A 100 12.18 -18.47 -18.65
CA LEU A 100 10.99 -17.91 -19.25
C LEU A 100 10.94 -16.42 -18.87
N PHE A 101 10.75 -15.55 -19.87
CA PHE A 101 10.54 -14.11 -19.67
C PHE A 101 9.12 -13.73 -20.07
N PRO A 102 8.10 -14.01 -19.23
CA PRO A 102 6.72 -13.65 -19.53
C PRO A 102 6.56 -12.16 -19.82
N ARG A 103 5.81 -11.81 -20.88
CA ARG A 103 5.55 -10.40 -21.24
C ARG A 103 4.88 -9.60 -20.13
N VAL A 104 4.16 -10.27 -19.21
CA VAL A 104 3.59 -9.63 -18.02
C VAL A 104 4.65 -8.95 -17.17
N LEU A 105 5.86 -9.52 -17.03
CA LEU A 105 6.95 -8.90 -16.26
C LEU A 105 7.40 -7.58 -16.88
N VAL A 106 7.46 -7.51 -18.21
CA VAL A 106 7.77 -6.27 -18.94
C VAL A 106 6.64 -5.24 -18.77
N GLY A 107 5.38 -5.69 -18.80
CA GLY A 107 4.22 -4.84 -18.51
C GLY A 107 4.28 -4.24 -17.11
N LEU A 108 4.55 -5.07 -16.10
CA LEU A 108 4.70 -4.65 -14.70
C LEU A 108 5.88 -3.70 -14.50
N ALA A 109 7.01 -3.94 -15.16
CA ALA A 109 8.17 -3.04 -15.10
C ALA A 109 7.86 -1.61 -15.60
N ASN A 110 6.83 -1.47 -16.43
CA ASN A 110 6.36 -0.19 -16.98
C ASN A 110 5.06 0.31 -16.34
N GLN A 111 4.66 -0.26 -15.20
CA GLN A 111 3.45 0.11 -14.46
C GLN A 111 3.28 1.62 -14.22
N PRO A 112 4.34 2.42 -13.92
CA PRO A 112 4.20 3.87 -13.74
C PRO A 112 3.62 4.60 -14.96
N ALA A 113 3.72 4.04 -16.17
CA ALA A 113 3.22 4.67 -17.41
C ALA A 113 1.76 4.30 -17.77
N VAL A 114 1.15 3.31 -17.11
CA VAL A 114 -0.16 2.74 -17.49
C VAL A 114 -1.32 3.42 -16.77
N GLY A 115 -1.07 3.97 -15.57
CA GLY A 115 -2.12 4.48 -14.68
C GLY A 115 -2.83 3.36 -13.91
N HIS A 116 -3.24 3.65 -12.67
CA HIS A 116 -3.69 2.62 -11.72
C HIS A 116 -5.01 1.92 -12.12
N GLU A 117 -6.00 2.64 -12.66
CA GLU A 117 -7.26 2.03 -13.11
C GLU A 117 -7.07 1.10 -14.30
N ARG A 118 -6.29 1.54 -15.28
CA ARG A 118 -5.97 0.74 -16.47
C ARG A 118 -5.13 -0.47 -16.11
N LEU A 119 -4.25 -0.36 -15.10
CA LEU A 119 -3.52 -1.49 -14.55
C LEU A 119 -4.48 -2.52 -13.93
N LEU A 120 -5.39 -2.10 -13.04
CA LEU A 120 -6.34 -3.02 -12.42
C LEU A 120 -7.21 -3.72 -13.46
N ALA A 121 -7.78 -2.97 -14.40
CA ALA A 121 -8.56 -3.55 -15.50
C ALA A 121 -7.76 -4.57 -16.31
N ALA A 122 -6.48 -4.29 -16.61
CA ALA A 122 -5.61 -5.23 -17.32
C ALA A 122 -5.24 -6.48 -16.50
N LEU A 123 -5.13 -6.35 -15.17
CA LEU A 123 -4.89 -7.47 -14.27
C LEU A 123 -6.14 -8.33 -14.07
N ASP A 124 -7.33 -7.71 -14.07
CA ASP A 124 -8.62 -8.40 -14.05
C ASP A 124 -8.82 -9.18 -15.36
N GLU A 125 -8.61 -8.54 -16.51
CA GLU A 125 -8.63 -9.20 -17.83
C GLU A 125 -7.65 -10.37 -17.89
N ARG A 126 -6.44 -10.20 -17.31
CA ARG A 126 -5.47 -11.30 -17.21
C ARG A 126 -5.97 -12.44 -16.32
N ALA A 127 -6.60 -12.13 -15.19
CA ALA A 127 -7.11 -13.15 -14.27
C ALA A 127 -8.22 -13.98 -14.92
N ASP A 128 -9.13 -13.33 -15.64
CA ASP A 128 -10.18 -14.00 -16.40
C ASP A 128 -9.58 -14.90 -17.48
N ALA A 129 -8.60 -14.38 -18.24
CA ALA A 129 -7.90 -15.16 -19.26
C ALA A 129 -7.13 -16.37 -18.68
N LEU A 130 -6.51 -16.22 -17.51
CA LEU A 130 -5.85 -17.33 -16.81
C LEU A 130 -6.86 -18.37 -16.31
N ALA A 131 -8.00 -17.95 -15.76
CA ALA A 131 -9.06 -18.84 -15.33
C ALA A 131 -9.66 -19.64 -16.51
N GLU A 132 -9.91 -18.97 -17.64
CA GLU A 132 -10.34 -19.62 -18.89
C GLU A 132 -9.31 -20.63 -19.38
N ARG A 133 -8.03 -20.24 -19.38
CA ARG A 133 -6.94 -21.13 -19.79
C ARG A 133 -6.86 -22.34 -18.87
N LEU A 134 -6.92 -22.14 -17.56
CA LEU A 134 -6.90 -23.22 -16.57
C LEU A 134 -8.07 -24.19 -16.77
N ALA A 135 -9.27 -23.67 -17.03
CA ALA A 135 -10.45 -24.49 -17.32
C ALA A 135 -10.30 -25.28 -18.63
N HIS A 136 -9.73 -24.65 -19.67
CA HIS A 136 -9.44 -25.32 -20.94
C HIS A 136 -8.42 -26.46 -20.76
N VAL A 137 -7.31 -26.22 -20.04
CA VAL A 137 -6.30 -27.25 -19.79
C VAL A 137 -6.87 -28.39 -18.94
N ARG A 138 -7.70 -28.09 -17.93
CA ARG A 138 -8.39 -29.11 -17.11
C ARG A 138 -9.34 -29.99 -17.96
N ARG A 139 -10.12 -29.38 -18.86
CA ARG A 139 -10.99 -30.14 -19.77
C ARG A 139 -10.19 -31.04 -20.70
N ALA A 140 -9.15 -30.50 -21.33
CA ALA A 140 -8.26 -31.28 -22.20
C ALA A 140 -7.60 -32.47 -21.46
N SER A 141 -7.16 -32.25 -20.21
CA SER A 141 -6.61 -33.32 -19.36
C SER A 141 -7.66 -34.39 -19.02
N ALA A 142 -8.90 -33.99 -18.75
CA ALA A 142 -10.01 -34.89 -18.41
C ALA A 142 -10.61 -35.64 -19.61
N GLU A 143 -10.46 -35.13 -20.83
CA GLU A 143 -10.87 -35.80 -22.07
C GLU A 143 -9.86 -36.89 -22.46
N GLY A 144 -8.57 -36.67 -22.19
CA GLY A 144 -7.48 -37.60 -22.48
C GLY A 144 -7.35 -38.80 -21.54
N ARG A 145 -8.45 -39.39 -21.03
CA ARG A 145 -8.45 -40.48 -20.02
C ARG A 145 -7.68 -41.75 -20.41
N GLY A 146 -7.34 -41.93 -21.68
CA GLY A 146 -6.53 -43.06 -22.19
C GLY A 146 -5.07 -42.71 -22.51
N ALA A 147 -4.62 -41.50 -22.18
CA ALA A 147 -3.25 -41.08 -22.48
C ALA A 147 -2.22 -41.77 -21.56
N PRO A 148 -0.96 -41.92 -22.00
CA PRO A 148 0.12 -42.42 -21.15
C PRO A 148 0.34 -41.55 -19.91
N GLU A 149 0.85 -42.14 -18.82
CA GLU A 149 1.13 -41.45 -17.55
C GLU A 149 1.99 -40.19 -17.71
N PHE A 150 3.02 -40.25 -18.55
CA PHE A 150 3.88 -39.08 -18.81
C PHE A 150 3.13 -37.91 -19.45
N VAL A 151 2.03 -38.16 -20.17
CA VAL A 151 1.18 -37.09 -20.73
C VAL A 151 0.42 -36.39 -19.61
N HIS A 152 -0.07 -37.13 -18.62
CA HIS A 152 -0.69 -36.54 -17.43
C HIS A 152 0.28 -35.65 -16.65
N ALA A 153 1.56 -36.03 -16.56
CA ALA A 153 2.59 -35.20 -15.93
C ALA A 153 2.81 -33.85 -16.64
N ILE A 154 2.66 -33.80 -17.97
CA ILE A 154 2.73 -32.53 -18.74
C ILE A 154 1.58 -31.59 -18.37
N PHE A 155 0.37 -32.15 -18.26
CA PHE A 155 -0.80 -31.39 -17.80
C PHE A 155 -0.63 -30.92 -16.36
N ASP A 156 -0.14 -31.78 -15.47
CA ASP A 156 0.10 -31.43 -14.07
C ASP A 156 1.11 -30.28 -13.93
N TYR A 157 2.22 -30.32 -14.67
CA TYR A 157 3.18 -29.22 -14.74
C TYR A 157 2.51 -27.91 -15.19
N THR A 158 1.76 -27.96 -16.29
CA THR A 158 1.09 -26.78 -16.87
C THR A 158 0.04 -26.21 -15.92
N LEU A 159 -0.78 -27.07 -15.31
CA LEU A 159 -1.79 -26.69 -14.33
C LEU A 159 -1.15 -26.10 -13.07
N SER A 160 -0.04 -26.67 -12.60
CA SER A 160 0.71 -26.16 -11.46
C SER A 160 1.25 -24.76 -11.72
N GLN A 161 1.83 -24.51 -12.90
CA GLN A 161 2.30 -23.17 -13.27
C GLN A 161 1.15 -22.16 -13.37
N LEU A 162 0.07 -22.50 -14.07
CA LEU A 162 -1.10 -21.62 -14.21
C LEU A 162 -1.77 -21.34 -12.86
N THR A 163 -1.85 -22.34 -11.99
CA THR A 163 -2.42 -22.18 -10.64
C THR A 163 -1.52 -21.31 -9.77
N ALA A 164 -0.21 -21.49 -9.84
CA ALA A 164 0.75 -20.65 -9.13
C ALA A 164 0.70 -19.19 -9.62
N GLU A 165 0.57 -18.98 -10.93
CA GLU A 165 0.41 -17.65 -11.50
C GLU A 165 -0.92 -17.02 -11.10
N GLN A 166 -2.03 -17.77 -11.16
CA GLN A 166 -3.34 -17.29 -10.68
C GLN A 166 -3.26 -16.89 -9.21
N ALA A 167 -2.67 -17.73 -8.36
CA ALA A 167 -2.53 -17.43 -6.95
C ALA A 167 -1.61 -16.22 -6.70
N TRP A 168 -0.55 -16.06 -7.48
CA TRP A 168 0.29 -14.85 -7.44
C TRP A 168 -0.50 -13.62 -7.88
N LEU A 169 -1.27 -13.72 -8.97
CA LEU A 169 -2.06 -12.63 -9.51
C LEU A 169 -3.18 -12.24 -8.54
N ASP A 170 -3.82 -13.20 -7.89
CA ASP A 170 -4.83 -12.96 -6.86
C ASP A 170 -4.20 -12.25 -5.66
N ARG A 171 -3.03 -12.69 -5.19
CA ARG A 171 -2.29 -11.98 -4.12
C ARG A 171 -1.83 -10.59 -4.56
N TYR A 172 -1.41 -10.41 -5.80
CA TYR A 172 -0.92 -9.14 -6.31
C TYR A 172 -2.08 -8.16 -6.53
N ARG A 173 -3.19 -8.60 -7.15
CA ARG A 173 -4.46 -7.86 -7.25
C ARG A 173 -5.01 -7.55 -5.87
N ALA A 174 -4.98 -8.50 -4.94
CA ALA A 174 -5.32 -8.26 -3.55
C ALA A 174 -4.38 -7.25 -2.92
N SER A 175 -3.06 -7.25 -3.17
CA SER A 175 -2.17 -6.21 -2.64
C SER A 175 -2.43 -4.83 -3.25
N LEU A 176 -2.87 -4.77 -4.51
CA LEU A 176 -3.29 -3.53 -5.19
C LEU A 176 -4.70 -3.08 -4.77
N GLY A 177 -5.53 -4.04 -4.36
CA GLY A 177 -6.89 -3.87 -3.85
C GLY A 177 -6.94 -3.67 -2.34
N GLU A 178 -5.96 -4.10 -1.55
CA GLU A 178 -5.69 -3.73 -0.16
C GLU A 178 -5.06 -2.34 -0.14
N ALA A 179 -4.29 -2.00 -1.19
CA ALA A 179 -3.99 -0.62 -1.50
C ALA A 179 -5.22 0.20 -1.94
N ARG A 180 -6.42 -0.40 -2.15
CA ARG A 180 -7.60 0.33 -2.69
C ARG A 180 -9.02 -0.09 -2.22
N SER A 181 -9.20 -0.90 -1.17
CA SER A 181 -10.51 -1.30 -0.64
C SER A 181 -10.76 -0.53 0.66
N PRO A 182 -11.96 0.04 0.84
CA PRO A 182 -12.25 1.47 0.74
C PRO A 182 -12.03 2.19 2.08
N GLY A 183 -11.58 3.45 2.12
CA GLY A 183 -11.65 4.47 1.07
C GLY A 183 -10.29 4.90 0.52
N GLY A 184 -10.09 4.72 -0.79
CA GLY A 184 -8.98 5.28 -1.55
C GLY A 184 -9.43 6.43 -2.43
N GLU A 185 -9.73 7.57 -1.81
CA GLU A 185 -9.49 8.87 -2.44
C GLU A 185 -8.01 8.95 -2.86
N THR A 186 -7.65 9.88 -3.77
CA THR A 186 -6.31 10.53 -3.83
C THR A 186 -5.59 10.33 -2.51
N PRO A 187 -4.38 9.72 -2.44
CA PRO A 187 -3.82 9.17 -1.19
C PRO A 187 -4.25 10.07 -0.06
N VAL A 188 -5.20 9.60 0.79
CA VAL A 188 -5.75 10.44 1.85
C VAL A 188 -4.54 10.73 2.68
N ALA A 189 -3.99 11.92 2.44
CA ALA A 189 -2.77 12.31 3.06
C ALA A 189 -3.08 12.17 4.56
N PRO A 190 -2.16 11.57 5.34
CA PRO A 190 -2.43 11.27 6.73
C PRO A 190 -3.12 12.47 7.36
N TYR A 191 -4.19 12.24 8.13
CA TYR A 191 -4.94 13.33 8.73
C TYR A 191 -3.95 14.29 9.36
N ASP A 192 -3.96 15.51 8.87
CA ASP A 192 -3.08 16.56 9.32
C ASP A 192 -3.99 17.65 9.82
N VAL A 193 -4.02 17.85 11.13
CA VAL A 193 -4.83 18.88 11.75
C VAL A 193 -4.57 20.26 11.13
N LYS A 194 -3.34 20.52 10.66
CA LYS A 194 -2.99 21.78 9.97
C LYS A 194 -3.66 21.90 8.59
N ARG A 195 -4.06 20.79 7.98
CA ARG A 195 -4.78 20.75 6.70
C ARG A 195 -6.29 20.75 6.90
N GLU A 196 -6.78 19.99 7.87
CA GLU A 196 -8.22 19.85 8.13
C GLU A 196 -8.78 21.08 8.86
N LEU A 197 -8.00 21.64 9.78
CA LEU A 197 -8.35 22.79 10.61
C LEU A 197 -7.44 24.00 10.32
N LYS A 198 -7.28 24.33 9.03
CA LYS A 198 -6.36 25.39 8.54
C LYS A 198 -6.56 26.74 9.22
N GLU A 199 -7.81 27.13 9.50
CA GLU A 199 -8.12 28.41 10.14
C GLU A 199 -7.53 28.50 11.56
N PHE A 200 -7.45 27.37 12.25
CA PHE A 200 -7.02 27.29 13.65
C PHE A 200 -5.51 26.99 13.80
N TYR A 201 -4.93 26.29 12.82
CA TYR A 201 -3.53 25.81 12.88
C TYR A 201 -2.59 26.48 11.86
N VAL A 202 -3.14 27.15 10.84
CA VAL A 202 -2.37 27.94 9.86
C VAL A 202 -3.01 29.31 9.64
N PRO A 203 -3.31 30.08 10.72
CA PRO A 203 -3.83 31.43 10.57
C PRO A 203 -2.82 32.31 9.83
N ARG A 204 -3.34 33.35 9.18
CA ARG A 204 -2.55 34.37 8.48
C ARG A 204 -2.68 35.75 9.13
N ASN A 205 -3.61 35.93 10.05
CA ASN A 205 -3.88 37.20 10.69
C ASN A 205 -2.82 37.51 11.75
N THR A 206 -2.17 38.66 11.60
CA THR A 206 -1.25 39.23 12.60
C THR A 206 -1.94 40.31 13.45
N ALA A 207 -3.25 40.47 13.28
CA ALA A 207 -4.13 41.24 14.14
C ALA A 207 -5.21 40.30 14.70
N TRP A 208 -5.74 40.63 15.88
CA TRP A 208 -6.80 39.84 16.52
C TRP A 208 -8.04 39.73 15.65
N ALA A 209 -8.60 38.52 15.59
CA ALA A 209 -9.86 38.22 14.94
C ALA A 209 -10.64 37.21 15.79
N VAL A 210 -11.98 37.31 15.78
CA VAL A 210 -12.83 36.29 16.40
C VAL A 210 -13.01 35.14 15.42
N VAL A 211 -12.83 33.91 15.90
CA VAL A 211 -13.08 32.66 15.19
C VAL A 211 -13.97 31.77 16.04
N ASP A 212 -14.76 30.88 15.43
CA ASP A 212 -15.59 29.92 16.16
C ASP A 212 -14.94 28.54 16.12
N VAL A 213 -14.35 28.12 17.23
CA VAL A 213 -13.53 26.91 17.29
C VAL A 213 -14.43 25.70 17.61
N PRO A 214 -14.53 24.73 16.70
CA PRO A 214 -15.37 23.56 16.90
C PRO A 214 -14.83 22.67 18.02
N GLU A 215 -15.69 21.78 18.49
CA GLU A 215 -15.27 20.71 19.39
C GLU A 215 -14.15 19.87 18.76
N GLN A 216 -13.09 19.66 19.53
CA GLN A 216 -11.91 18.89 19.16
C GLN A 216 -11.56 17.89 20.26
N GLN A 217 -10.83 16.84 19.88
CA GLN A 217 -10.33 15.82 20.80
C GLN A 217 -8.81 15.89 20.88
N PHE A 218 -8.28 15.63 22.07
CA PHE A 218 -6.87 15.74 22.41
C PHE A 218 -6.46 14.55 23.26
N ILE A 219 -5.18 14.23 23.23
CA ILE A 219 -4.54 13.68 24.43
C ILE A 219 -4.00 14.82 25.27
N ALA A 220 -4.12 14.70 26.58
CA ALA A 220 -3.84 15.77 27.52
C ALA A 220 -3.05 15.29 28.73
N VAL A 221 -2.15 16.13 29.23
CA VAL A 221 -1.43 15.92 30.49
C VAL A 221 -1.34 17.23 31.27
N ASP A 222 -1.74 17.20 32.53
CA ASP A 222 -1.76 18.37 33.39
C ASP A 222 -0.45 18.51 34.15
N GLY A 223 -0.12 19.74 34.52
CA GLY A 223 1.02 20.02 35.37
C GLY A 223 1.08 21.46 35.85
N THR A 224 2.14 21.73 36.60
CA THR A 224 2.37 23.03 37.22
C THR A 224 3.86 23.35 37.20
N GLY A 225 4.18 24.64 37.19
CA GLY A 225 5.54 25.15 37.27
C GLY A 225 6.11 25.56 35.92
N ASN A 226 7.29 26.18 36.01
CA ASN A 226 7.92 26.88 34.90
C ASN A 226 8.32 25.93 33.77
N PRO A 227 7.81 26.13 32.53
CA PRO A 227 8.08 25.23 31.42
C PRO A 227 9.55 25.19 31.00
N ASN A 228 10.33 26.22 31.35
CA ASN A 228 11.75 26.31 30.99
C ASN A 228 12.67 25.53 31.93
N THR A 229 12.23 25.26 33.18
CA THR A 229 13.12 24.73 34.22
C THR A 229 12.55 23.51 34.94
N ALA A 230 11.23 23.32 34.96
CA ALA A 230 10.60 22.24 35.71
C ALA A 230 10.81 20.88 35.01
N PRO A 231 11.46 19.89 35.67
CA PRO A 231 11.57 18.53 35.12
C PRO A 231 10.22 17.84 34.92
N ALA A 232 9.19 18.30 35.62
CA ALA A 232 7.82 17.83 35.43
C ALA A 232 7.28 18.17 34.04
N TYR A 233 7.56 19.37 33.53
CA TYR A 233 7.15 19.81 32.20
C TYR A 233 7.78 18.94 31.11
N ALA A 234 9.11 18.78 31.13
CA ALA A 234 9.82 17.95 30.16
C ALA A 234 9.32 16.50 30.14
N ARG A 235 9.08 15.91 31.33
CA ARG A 235 8.52 14.55 31.45
C ARG A 235 7.08 14.45 30.92
N ALA A 236 6.26 15.46 31.15
CA ALA A 236 4.88 15.49 30.65
C ALA A 236 4.85 15.56 29.11
N VAL A 237 5.65 16.46 28.51
CA VAL A 237 5.77 16.56 27.05
C VAL A 237 6.33 15.26 26.45
N GLU A 238 7.36 14.66 27.05
CA GLU A 238 7.88 13.37 26.60
C GLU A 238 6.83 12.25 26.67
N ALA A 239 6.04 12.21 27.75
CA ALA A 239 4.95 11.24 27.91
C ALA A 239 3.87 11.43 26.84
N LEU A 240 3.47 12.68 26.58
CA LEU A 240 2.46 13.03 25.59
C LEU A 240 2.86 12.58 24.18
N TYR A 241 4.11 12.86 23.77
CA TYR A 241 4.63 12.38 22.49
C TYR A 241 4.78 10.85 22.45
N ALA A 242 5.19 10.21 23.55
CA ALA A 242 5.30 8.76 23.60
C ALA A 242 3.94 8.08 23.35
N VAL A 243 2.86 8.61 23.94
CA VAL A 243 1.49 8.14 23.68
C VAL A 243 1.05 8.51 22.26
N ALA A 244 1.25 9.74 21.80
CA ALA A 244 0.88 10.16 20.44
C ALA A 244 1.51 9.29 19.33
N TYR A 245 2.81 8.97 19.44
CA TYR A 245 3.47 8.09 18.48
C TYR A 245 3.00 6.64 18.60
N THR A 246 2.72 6.16 19.81
CA THR A 246 2.16 4.82 20.01
C THR A 246 0.77 4.71 19.37
N LEU A 247 -0.09 5.72 19.58
CA LEU A 247 -1.39 5.86 18.91
C LEU A 247 -1.23 5.91 17.40
N LYS A 248 -0.33 6.74 16.88
CA LYS A 248 -0.06 6.83 15.43
C LYS A 248 0.26 5.47 14.83
N PHE A 249 1.11 4.67 15.47
CA PHE A 249 1.46 3.35 14.95
C PHE A 249 0.34 2.32 15.10
N ALA A 250 -0.44 2.37 16.18
CA ALA A 250 -1.59 1.49 16.38
C ALA A 250 -2.76 1.83 15.43
N ALA A 251 -3.02 3.12 15.21
CA ALA A 251 -4.11 3.63 14.40
C ALA A 251 -3.95 3.32 12.90
N LYS A 252 -2.76 2.93 12.43
CA LYS A 252 -2.55 2.45 11.05
C LYS A 252 -3.43 1.26 10.67
N ALA A 253 -3.84 0.45 11.66
CA ALA A 253 -4.75 -0.68 11.47
C ALA A 253 -6.21 -0.34 11.79
N ALA A 254 -6.51 0.88 12.26
CA ALA A 254 -7.86 1.32 12.62
C ALA A 254 -8.61 1.88 11.39
N PRO A 255 -9.96 1.82 11.35
CA PRO A 255 -10.76 2.28 10.22
C PRO A 255 -10.54 3.74 9.79
N GLY A 256 -10.10 4.62 10.70
CA GLY A 256 -9.82 6.03 10.40
C GLY A 256 -8.45 6.33 9.77
N GLY A 257 -7.55 5.34 9.70
CA GLY A 257 -6.27 5.48 8.99
C GLY A 257 -5.17 6.24 9.73
N ASP A 258 -4.10 6.57 9.00
CA ASP A 258 -2.89 7.22 9.53
C ASP A 258 -3.09 8.73 9.74
N PHE A 259 -2.36 9.32 10.69
CA PHE A 259 -2.40 10.76 10.99
C PHE A 259 -1.00 11.33 11.26
N VAL A 260 -0.80 12.60 10.97
CA VAL A 260 0.41 13.35 11.33
C VAL A 260 0.27 13.79 12.79
N VAL A 261 1.29 13.54 13.62
CA VAL A 261 1.29 14.03 15.00
C VAL A 261 1.20 15.56 14.98
N ALA A 262 0.16 16.08 15.62
CA ALA A 262 -0.13 17.51 15.67
C ALA A 262 0.98 18.30 16.39
N PRO A 263 1.06 19.62 16.17
CA PRO A 263 1.86 20.50 17.01
C PRO A 263 1.53 20.33 18.49
N LEU A 264 2.50 20.65 19.36
CA LEU A 264 2.22 20.76 20.79
C LEU A 264 1.29 21.95 21.02
N GLU A 265 0.35 21.78 21.93
CA GLU A 265 -0.61 22.79 22.34
C GLU A 265 -0.59 22.92 23.87
N GLY A 266 -0.96 24.10 24.39
CA GLY A 266 -0.91 24.39 25.81
C GLY A 266 -2.07 25.27 26.27
N LEU A 267 -2.83 24.79 27.24
CA LEU A 267 -3.76 25.62 28.02
C LEU A 267 -3.02 26.16 29.23
N TRP A 268 -3.11 27.47 29.47
CA TRP A 268 -2.35 28.16 30.50
C TRP A 268 -3.28 28.92 31.44
N TRP A 269 -3.03 28.77 32.73
CA TRP A 269 -3.68 29.59 33.75
C TRP A 269 -2.79 29.73 34.99
N ALA A 270 -3.20 30.63 35.86
CA ALA A 270 -2.63 30.79 37.18
C ALA A 270 -3.79 31.07 38.13
N ASP A 271 -3.63 30.71 39.40
CA ASP A 271 -4.62 31.03 40.44
C ASP A 271 -4.80 32.54 40.62
N ARG A 272 -3.79 33.32 40.20
CA ARG A 272 -3.79 34.77 40.19
C ARG A 272 -3.42 35.29 38.81
N PRO A 273 -4.29 36.08 38.13
CA PRO A 273 -4.00 36.63 36.81
C PRO A 273 -2.69 37.44 36.76
N GLU A 274 -2.33 38.11 37.87
CA GLU A 274 -1.08 38.87 38.01
C GLU A 274 0.19 38.03 37.80
N ALA A 275 0.11 36.70 37.90
CA ALA A 275 1.25 35.81 37.68
C ALA A 275 1.78 35.86 36.24
N PHE A 276 0.94 36.18 35.26
CA PHE A 276 1.34 36.32 33.86
C PHE A 276 2.09 37.63 33.61
N THR A 277 1.60 38.74 34.16
CA THR A 277 2.25 40.05 34.03
C THR A 277 3.54 40.13 34.83
N ALA A 278 3.60 39.50 36.01
CA ALA A 278 4.82 39.41 36.82
C ALA A 278 5.82 38.35 36.33
N ARG A 279 5.50 37.61 35.25
CA ARG A 279 6.29 36.47 34.75
C ARG A 279 6.66 35.46 35.85
N ALA A 280 5.76 35.24 36.81
CA ALA A 280 5.94 34.28 37.89
C ALA A 280 5.69 32.84 37.39
N LYS A 281 6.49 32.40 36.41
CA LYS A 281 6.33 31.15 35.66
C LYS A 281 6.26 29.91 36.56
N ASP A 282 6.82 29.96 37.75
CA ASP A 282 6.78 28.87 38.73
C ASP A 282 5.38 28.59 39.30
N THR A 283 4.46 29.56 39.20
CA THR A 283 3.06 29.42 39.66
C THR A 283 2.09 29.06 38.55
N TRP A 284 2.58 28.95 37.32
CA TRP A 284 1.75 28.61 36.18
C TRP A 284 1.25 27.19 36.28
N LYS A 285 0.00 27.00 35.89
CA LYS A 285 -0.64 25.72 35.71
C LYS A 285 -0.92 25.55 34.23
N TRP A 286 -0.78 24.32 33.77
CA TRP A 286 -0.92 24.04 32.36
C TRP A 286 -1.51 22.67 32.10
N THR A 287 -2.18 22.56 30.96
CA THR A 287 -2.56 21.30 30.34
C THR A 287 -1.90 21.28 28.97
N MET A 288 -0.93 20.38 28.79
CA MET A 288 -0.30 20.17 27.50
C MET A 288 -1.16 19.22 26.67
N LEU A 289 -1.33 19.56 25.40
CA LEU A 289 -2.27 18.94 24.48
C LEU A 289 -1.56 18.51 23.19
N ILE A 290 -2.04 17.43 22.58
CA ILE A 290 -1.80 17.10 21.17
C ILE A 290 -3.16 16.72 20.58
N SER A 291 -3.59 17.46 19.55
CA SER A 291 -4.84 17.20 18.83
C SER A 291 -4.87 15.80 18.21
N MET A 292 -6.00 15.12 18.34
CA MET A 292 -6.26 13.77 17.85
C MET A 292 -7.39 13.77 16.83
N PRO A 293 -7.32 12.91 15.79
CA PRO A 293 -8.46 12.66 14.92
C PRO A 293 -9.69 12.14 15.68
N SER A 294 -10.89 12.43 15.19
CA SER A 294 -12.17 12.07 15.84
C SER A 294 -12.41 10.56 16.00
N TRP A 295 -11.69 9.71 15.25
CA TRP A 295 -11.78 8.25 15.38
C TRP A 295 -10.87 7.67 16.47
N ILE A 296 -10.04 8.49 17.12
CA ILE A 296 -9.22 8.06 18.26
C ILE A 296 -10.09 8.05 19.51
N THR A 297 -10.45 6.86 19.97
CA THR A 297 -11.33 6.70 21.13
C THR A 297 -10.56 6.75 22.46
N PRO A 298 -11.21 7.02 23.60
CA PRO A 298 -10.58 6.94 24.92
C PRO A 298 -9.89 5.60 25.19
N GLU A 299 -10.48 4.48 24.76
CA GLU A 299 -9.93 3.14 24.95
C GLU A 299 -8.62 2.97 24.18
N MET A 300 -8.53 3.52 22.96
CA MET A 300 -7.28 3.52 22.18
C MET A 300 -6.18 4.31 22.90
N VAL A 301 -6.53 5.43 23.53
CA VAL A 301 -5.59 6.24 24.33
C VAL A 301 -5.09 5.46 25.54
N GLU A 302 -5.97 4.77 26.25
CA GLU A 302 -5.59 3.91 27.38
C GLU A 302 -4.67 2.77 26.97
N ASP A 303 -4.99 2.06 25.88
CA ASP A 303 -4.16 0.97 25.33
C ASP A 303 -2.77 1.46 24.90
N ALA A 304 -2.72 2.61 24.24
CA ALA A 304 -1.47 3.24 23.86
C ALA A 304 -0.66 3.69 25.09
N GLY A 305 -1.32 4.20 26.13
CA GLY A 305 -0.71 4.53 27.41
C GLY A 305 -0.06 3.32 28.08
N ARG A 306 -0.79 2.19 28.17
CA ARG A 306 -0.25 0.91 28.68
C ARG A 306 0.95 0.44 27.88
N THR A 307 0.85 0.46 26.56
CA THR A 307 1.91 0.03 25.64
C THR A 307 3.15 0.92 25.74
N ALA A 308 2.97 2.24 25.82
CA ALA A 308 4.05 3.19 25.95
C ALA A 308 4.77 3.05 27.30
N LEU A 309 4.02 2.90 28.40
CA LEU A 309 4.56 2.74 29.75
C LEU A 309 5.38 1.45 29.90
N ALA A 310 4.95 0.35 29.27
CA ALA A 310 5.71 -0.89 29.27
C ALA A 310 7.10 -0.74 28.60
N LYS A 311 7.22 0.15 27.61
CA LYS A 311 8.45 0.41 26.86
C LYS A 311 9.30 1.53 27.46
N LYS A 312 8.69 2.49 28.15
CA LYS A 312 9.31 3.74 28.60
C LYS A 312 9.17 3.89 30.11
N LYS A 313 10.28 4.13 30.80
CA LYS A 313 10.31 4.33 32.27
C LYS A 313 9.86 5.73 32.71
N ASN A 314 8.94 6.37 31.97
CA ASN A 314 8.42 7.69 32.31
C ASN A 314 7.04 7.55 32.98
N PRO A 315 6.93 7.81 34.31
CA PRO A 315 5.67 7.63 35.03
C PRO A 315 4.57 8.60 34.58
N ALA A 316 4.91 9.74 33.96
CA ALA A 316 3.93 10.71 33.47
C ALA A 316 3.04 10.15 32.33
N ILE A 317 3.44 9.04 31.69
CA ILE A 317 2.60 8.35 30.69
C ILE A 317 1.26 7.92 31.28
N SER A 318 1.23 7.51 32.55
CA SER A 318 -0.02 7.12 33.23
C SER A 318 -0.98 8.29 33.48
N GLN A 319 -0.53 9.53 33.30
CA GLN A 319 -1.32 10.75 33.48
C GLN A 319 -1.88 11.28 32.16
N VAL A 320 -1.50 10.68 31.02
CA VAL A 320 -2.04 11.06 29.71
C VAL A 320 -3.46 10.54 29.59
N ARG A 321 -4.41 11.45 29.30
CA ARG A 321 -5.84 11.14 29.17
C ARG A 321 -6.40 11.66 27.85
N HIS A 322 -7.51 11.09 27.41
CA HIS A 322 -8.35 11.69 26.37
C HIS A 322 -9.07 12.93 26.94
N LEU A 323 -9.16 13.99 26.14
CA LEU A 323 -9.86 15.23 26.47
C LEU A 323 -10.65 15.71 25.26
N THR A 324 -11.93 16.02 25.45
CA THR A 324 -12.74 16.72 24.46
C THR A 324 -12.89 18.17 24.90
N LEU A 325 -12.65 19.12 24.00
CA LEU A 325 -12.68 20.56 24.27
C LEU A 325 -13.45 21.27 23.16
N HIS A 326 -14.47 22.03 23.53
CA HIS A 326 -15.19 22.95 22.66
C HIS A 326 -14.95 24.37 23.16
N GLU A 327 -14.08 25.11 22.46
CA GLU A 327 -13.74 26.49 22.85
C GLU A 327 -14.79 27.50 22.36
N GLY A 328 -15.46 27.22 21.24
CA GLY A 328 -16.46 28.11 20.66
C GLY A 328 -15.85 29.46 20.23
N PRO A 329 -16.58 30.57 20.38
CA PRO A 329 -16.09 31.90 20.04
C PRO A 329 -14.77 32.22 20.74
N SER A 330 -13.73 32.53 19.97
CA SER A 330 -12.37 32.73 20.46
C SER A 330 -11.68 33.88 19.72
N ALA A 331 -11.01 34.76 20.45
CA ALA A 331 -10.09 35.73 19.86
C ALA A 331 -8.77 35.01 19.51
N GLN A 332 -8.31 35.10 18.27
CA GLN A 332 -7.14 34.40 17.75
C GLN A 332 -6.19 35.34 17.01
N VAL A 333 -4.87 35.15 17.16
CA VAL A 333 -3.82 35.82 16.37
C VAL A 333 -2.62 34.91 16.13
N LEU A 334 -1.93 35.08 15.00
CA LEU A 334 -0.63 34.48 14.76
C LEU A 334 0.49 35.40 15.29
N HIS A 335 1.21 34.95 16.31
CA HIS A 335 2.46 35.57 16.77
C HIS A 335 3.66 35.03 15.99
N VAL A 336 4.57 35.93 15.60
CA VAL A 336 5.86 35.59 14.97
C VAL A 336 6.98 36.22 15.79
N GLY A 337 7.77 35.38 16.47
CA GLY A 337 8.82 35.83 17.39
C GLY A 337 9.00 34.86 18.57
N SER A 338 9.84 35.26 19.54
CA SER A 338 10.07 34.45 20.73
C SER A 338 8.81 34.34 21.60
N TYR A 339 8.68 33.24 22.36
CA TYR A 339 7.63 33.10 23.37
C TYR A 339 7.71 34.20 24.44
N ASP A 340 8.91 34.67 24.76
CA ASP A 340 9.11 35.77 25.72
C ASP A 340 8.64 37.14 25.17
N ASP A 341 8.35 37.23 23.87
CA ASP A 341 7.90 38.45 23.16
C ASP A 341 6.38 38.47 22.94
N GLU A 342 5.62 37.51 23.47
CA GLU A 342 4.15 37.45 23.32
C GLU A 342 3.42 38.49 24.20
N ALA A 343 4.09 39.00 25.24
CA ALA A 343 3.49 39.89 26.24
C ALA A 343 2.80 41.15 25.66
N PRO A 344 3.35 41.87 24.66
CA PRO A 344 2.67 43.02 24.07
C PRO A 344 1.37 42.64 23.35
N VAL A 345 1.36 41.52 22.63
CA VAL A 345 0.19 41.02 21.88
C VAL A 345 -0.93 40.60 22.83
N LEU A 346 -0.58 39.90 23.92
CA LEU A 346 -1.53 39.54 24.97
C LEU A 346 -2.04 40.76 25.75
N HIS A 347 -1.19 41.76 25.97
CA HIS A 347 -1.62 43.01 26.59
C HIS A 347 -2.66 43.74 25.74
N GLU A 348 -2.43 43.85 24.42
CA GLU A 348 -3.38 44.43 23.48
C GLU A 348 -4.73 43.69 23.51
N LEU A 349 -4.71 42.35 23.54
CA LEU A 349 -5.93 41.55 23.64
C LEU A 349 -6.78 41.96 24.84
N HIS A 350 -6.21 41.86 26.04
CA HIS A 350 -6.96 41.97 27.29
C HIS A 350 -7.34 43.40 27.64
N HIS A 351 -6.58 44.40 27.19
CA HIS A 351 -6.81 45.80 27.56
C HIS A 351 -7.46 46.64 26.46
N THR A 352 -7.42 46.19 25.21
CA THR A 352 -7.92 46.97 24.07
C THR A 352 -8.93 46.19 23.24
N TYR A 353 -8.53 45.05 22.67
CA TYR A 353 -9.33 44.36 21.67
C TYR A 353 -10.65 43.83 22.23
N LEU A 354 -10.63 43.14 23.37
CA LEU A 354 -11.85 42.54 23.94
C LEU A 354 -12.90 43.60 24.28
N ALA A 355 -12.50 44.68 24.96
CA ALA A 355 -13.40 45.77 25.33
C ALA A 355 -13.98 46.47 24.09
N ALA A 356 -13.16 46.73 23.07
CA ALA A 356 -13.59 47.37 21.83
C ALA A 356 -14.63 46.53 21.04
N HIS A 357 -14.63 45.21 21.22
CA HIS A 357 -15.53 44.28 20.53
C HIS A 357 -16.68 43.78 21.41
N GLY A 358 -16.83 44.29 22.64
CA GLY A 358 -17.91 43.87 23.53
C GLY A 358 -17.75 42.43 24.06
N LEU A 359 -16.52 41.96 24.20
CA LEU A 359 -16.18 40.58 24.56
C LEU A 359 -15.55 40.49 25.96
N ARG A 360 -15.70 39.35 26.62
CA ARG A 360 -14.95 38.97 27.83
C ARG A 360 -14.38 37.56 27.72
N PRO A 361 -13.26 37.24 28.40
CA PRO A 361 -12.74 35.86 28.44
C PRO A 361 -13.76 34.88 29.04
N SER A 362 -13.90 33.70 28.43
CA SER A 362 -14.82 32.63 28.88
C SER A 362 -14.11 31.30 29.18
N GLY A 363 -12.81 31.19 28.88
CA GLY A 363 -12.01 29.98 29.02
C GLY A 363 -10.52 30.25 29.25
N LEU A 364 -9.72 29.18 29.18
CA LEU A 364 -8.27 29.25 29.42
C LEU A 364 -7.52 29.83 28.21
N HIS A 365 -6.40 30.51 28.45
CA HIS A 365 -5.51 30.95 27.38
C HIS A 365 -4.88 29.74 26.69
N HIS A 366 -4.92 29.71 25.36
CA HIS A 366 -4.51 28.56 24.55
C HIS A 366 -3.42 28.97 23.55
N GLU A 367 -2.32 28.23 23.56
CA GLU A 367 -1.18 28.39 22.67
C GLU A 367 -0.96 27.15 21.79
N ILE A 368 -0.71 27.36 20.49
CA ILE A 368 -0.38 26.30 19.52
C ILE A 368 1.02 26.54 18.97
N TYR A 369 1.97 25.65 19.29
CA TYR A 369 3.40 25.79 18.95
C TYR A 369 3.72 25.22 17.57
N LEU A 370 3.55 26.03 16.51
CA LEU A 370 3.71 25.57 15.12
C LEU A 370 5.17 25.32 14.71
N SER A 371 6.13 25.82 15.49
CA SER A 371 7.56 25.73 15.22
C SER A 371 8.28 24.87 16.27
N ASP A 372 9.26 24.07 15.83
CA ASP A 372 10.14 23.35 16.76
C ASP A 372 11.26 24.32 17.22
N PRO A 373 11.33 24.69 18.51
CA PRO A 373 12.32 25.64 19.02
C PRO A 373 13.76 25.11 18.95
N ARG A 374 13.95 23.80 18.73
CA ARG A 374 15.28 23.21 18.52
C ARG A 374 15.77 23.36 17.08
N ARG A 375 14.89 23.73 16.16
CA ARG A 375 15.14 23.78 14.70
C ARG A 375 14.91 25.16 14.09
N THR A 376 14.25 26.06 14.82
CA THR A 376 13.81 27.36 14.33
C THR A 376 14.42 28.46 15.18
N VAL A 377 15.03 29.46 14.55
CA VAL A 377 15.56 30.62 15.26
C VAL A 377 14.42 31.44 15.88
N PRO A 378 14.61 32.05 17.07
CA PRO A 378 13.52 32.66 17.83
C PRO A 378 12.66 33.66 17.05
N GLU A 379 13.28 34.47 16.18
CA GLU A 379 12.63 35.54 15.42
C GLU A 379 11.72 35.01 14.29
N LYS A 380 11.80 33.71 13.98
CA LYS A 380 10.98 33.04 12.97
C LYS A 380 10.01 32.03 13.55
N MET A 381 9.97 31.87 14.88
CA MET A 381 9.03 30.97 15.52
C MET A 381 7.61 31.48 15.33
N ARG A 382 6.68 30.55 15.16
CA ARG A 382 5.26 30.82 14.94
C ARG A 382 4.44 30.16 16.03
N THR A 383 3.65 30.96 16.73
CA THR A 383 2.71 30.51 17.76
C THR A 383 1.32 31.05 17.42
N VAL A 384 0.28 30.21 17.49
CA VAL A 384 -1.10 30.73 17.50
C VAL A 384 -1.45 31.02 18.94
N LEU A 385 -1.86 32.25 19.22
CA LEU A 385 -2.39 32.67 20.51
C LEU A 385 -3.91 32.75 20.40
N ARG A 386 -4.61 32.12 21.34
CA ARG A 386 -6.06 32.05 21.33
C ARG A 386 -6.64 32.21 22.74
N GLN A 387 -7.71 32.98 22.85
CA GLN A 387 -8.46 33.19 24.08
C GLN A 387 -9.95 32.95 23.80
N PRO A 388 -10.58 31.93 24.41
CA PRO A 388 -12.03 31.77 24.37
C PRO A 388 -12.72 33.01 24.96
N VAL A 389 -13.77 33.47 24.30
CA VAL A 389 -14.52 34.69 24.62
C VAL A 389 -16.02 34.46 24.58
N GLU A 390 -16.77 35.34 25.22
CA GLU A 390 -18.22 35.43 25.09
C GLU A 390 -18.64 36.91 25.09
N GLU A 391 -19.84 37.18 24.57
CA GLU A 391 -20.38 38.54 24.58
C GLU A 391 -20.64 39.02 26.01
N LEU A 392 -20.38 40.30 26.27
CA LEU A 392 -20.65 40.94 27.57
C LEU A 392 -22.15 40.95 27.97
N GLY A 393 -23.06 40.56 27.06
CA GLY A 393 -24.51 40.57 27.26
C GLY A 393 -25.25 39.25 27.00
N GLY A 394 -24.53 38.12 26.89
CA GLY A 394 -25.08 36.78 26.70
C GLY A 394 -25.54 36.10 28.00
#